data_AF-A0A9W8XRC4-F1
#
_entry.id   AF-A0A9W8XRC4-F1
#
_cell.length_a   1.000
_cell.length_b   1.000
_cell.length_c   1.000
_cell.angle_alpha   90.00
_cell.angle_beta   90.00
_cell.angle_gamma   90.00
#
_symmetry.space_group_name_H-M   'P 1'
#
loop_
_entity.id
_entity.type
_entity.pdbx_description
1 polymer ?
#
loop_
_entity_poly.entity_id
_entity_poly.type
_entity_poly.pdbx_seq_one_letter_code
_entity_poly.pdbx_strand_id
1 'polypeptide(L)'
;MDSLGGMGSLGGGDPKTQIMRQVQQEAAMQNARMLVEKLNEHCFDRCVPKPAASLSKGEEGCFTACMEKYMSAWNTVSKTYVARIQKESQTGAALSNSF
;
A
#
# COMPACT_ATOMS: atom_id res chain seq x y z
N MET A 1 -12.52 -33.46 -44.92
CA MET A 1 -13.82 -33.46 -44.21
C MET A 1 -13.53 -33.73 -42.74
N ASP A 2 -12.60 -33.00 -42.13
CA ASP A 2 -12.69 -31.58 -41.66
C ASP A 2 -13.22 -31.61 -40.22
N SER A 3 -12.61 -31.06 -39.19
CA SER A 3 -11.55 -30.07 -39.07
C SER A 3 -11.11 -30.01 -37.60
N LEU A 4 -9.82 -29.71 -37.37
CA LEU A 4 -9.31 -28.65 -36.46
C LEU A 4 -10.00 -28.52 -35.07
N GLY A 5 -9.33 -28.56 -33.93
CA GLY A 5 -7.97 -28.15 -33.61
C GLY A 5 -7.99 -27.49 -32.23
N GLY A 6 -6.96 -27.79 -31.43
CA GLY A 6 -6.42 -26.91 -30.38
C GLY A 6 -7.37 -26.33 -29.33
N MET A 7 -7.60 -27.07 -28.24
CA MET A 7 -7.78 -26.46 -26.91
C MET A 7 -6.67 -26.98 -25.99
N GLY A 8 -5.44 -26.87 -26.46
CA GLY A 8 -4.24 -27.02 -25.63
C GLY A 8 -3.64 -25.63 -25.43
N SER A 9 -3.35 -25.31 -24.16
CA SER A 9 -2.61 -24.11 -23.72
C SER A 9 -3.43 -22.83 -23.53
N LEU A 10 -4.27 -22.81 -22.50
CA LEU A 10 -4.51 -21.59 -21.72
C LEU A 10 -3.78 -21.75 -20.38
N GLY A 11 -2.76 -20.91 -20.15
CA GLY A 11 -2.26 -20.67 -18.79
C GLY A 11 -0.82 -21.11 -18.46
N GLY A 12 0.11 -21.08 -19.41
CA GLY A 12 1.54 -21.19 -19.10
C GLY A 12 2.20 -19.82 -18.95
N GLY A 13 1.85 -19.06 -17.91
CA GLY A 13 2.68 -17.89 -17.56
C GLY A 13 4.07 -18.38 -17.16
N ASP A 14 5.13 -17.78 -17.71
CA ASP A 14 6.52 -18.04 -17.30
C ASP A 14 6.58 -18.13 -15.75
N PRO A 15 7.10 -19.22 -15.15
CA PRO A 15 7.19 -19.37 -13.70
C PRO A 15 7.78 -18.15 -12.98
N LYS A 16 8.72 -17.44 -13.63
CA LYS A 16 9.27 -16.17 -13.14
C LYS A 16 8.19 -15.08 -13.04
N THR A 17 7.32 -14.97 -14.02
CA THR A 17 6.20 -14.00 -14.01
C THR A 17 5.20 -14.33 -12.91
N GLN A 18 4.93 -15.62 -12.66
CA GLN A 18 4.05 -16.05 -11.58
C GLN A 18 4.64 -15.71 -10.20
N ILE A 19 5.93 -16.00 -9.99
CA ILE A 19 6.65 -15.64 -8.75
C ILE A 19 6.69 -14.12 -8.54
N MET A 20 6.99 -13.34 -9.59
CA MET A 20 7.01 -11.87 -9.48
C MET A 20 5.65 -11.29 -9.09
N ARG A 21 4.56 -11.84 -9.62
CA ARG A 21 3.20 -11.43 -9.22
C ARG A 21 2.91 -11.76 -7.76
N GLN A 22 3.32 -12.94 -7.30
CA GLN A 22 3.16 -13.32 -5.90
C GLN A 22 3.94 -12.37 -4.98
N VAL A 23 5.21 -12.09 -5.29
CA VAL A 23 6.04 -11.16 -4.51
C VAL A 23 5.42 -9.76 -4.46
N GLN A 24 4.86 -9.27 -5.57
CA GLN A 24 4.18 -7.97 -5.59
C GLN A 24 2.93 -7.95 -4.70
N GLN A 25 2.13 -9.01 -4.70
CA GLN A 25 0.96 -9.13 -3.83
C GLN A 25 1.37 -9.17 -2.36
N GLU A 26 2.41 -9.94 -2.01
CA GLU A 26 2.95 -10.01 -0.66
C GLU A 26 3.46 -8.64 -0.18
N ALA A 27 4.19 -7.92 -1.03
CA ALA A 27 4.66 -6.56 -0.72
C ALA A 27 3.50 -5.59 -0.50
N ALA A 28 2.46 -5.65 -1.34
CA ALA A 28 1.26 -4.82 -1.18
C ALA A 28 0.54 -5.11 0.14
N MET A 29 0.39 -6.39 0.52
CA MET A 29 -0.19 -6.79 1.80
C MET A 29 0.65 -6.31 2.99
N GLN A 30 1.97 -6.43 2.91
CA GLN A 30 2.88 -5.95 3.96
C GLN A 30 2.77 -4.43 4.16
N ASN A 31 2.73 -3.68 3.06
CA ASN A 31 2.56 -2.22 3.12
C ASN A 31 1.23 -1.82 3.77
N ALA A 32 0.14 -2.52 3.44
CA ALA A 32 -1.17 -2.26 4.05
C ALA A 32 -1.16 -2.59 5.55
N ARG A 33 -0.53 -3.70 5.95
CA ARG A 33 -0.38 -4.08 7.37
C ARG A 33 0.38 -3.02 8.16
N MET A 34 1.49 -2.54 7.62
CA MET A 34 2.30 -1.50 8.26
C MET A 34 1.50 -0.21 8.49
N LEU A 35 0.65 0.18 7.52
CA LEU A 35 -0.22 1.33 7.68
C LEU A 35 -1.21 1.14 8.84
N VAL A 36 -1.84 -0.04 8.93
CA VAL A 36 -2.78 -0.38 10.01
C VAL A 36 -2.07 -0.42 11.36
N GLU A 37 -0.88 -1.01 11.44
CA GLU A 37 -0.07 -1.03 12.66
C GLU A 37 0.25 0.38 13.16
N LYS A 38 0.65 1.28 12.25
CA LYS A 38 0.93 2.67 12.59
C LYS A 38 -0.30 3.45 13.00
N LEU A 39 -1.43 3.24 12.32
CA LEU A 39 -2.72 3.79 12.72
C LEU A 39 -3.07 3.36 14.15
N ASN A 40 -2.94 2.08 14.45
CA ASN A 40 -3.24 1.54 15.77
C ASN A 40 -2.33 2.15 16.82
N GLU A 41 -1.01 2.18 16.60
CA GLU A 41 -0.04 2.78 17.51
C GLU A 41 -0.36 4.25 17.81
N HIS A 42 -0.51 5.07 16.77
CA HIS A 42 -0.72 6.50 16.92
C HIS A 42 -2.10 6.85 17.50
N CYS A 43 -3.16 6.17 17.05
CA CYS A 43 -4.51 6.47 17.52
C CYS A 43 -4.78 5.92 18.91
N PHE A 44 -4.18 4.77 19.28
CA PHE A 44 -4.31 4.25 20.63
C PHE A 44 -3.61 5.17 21.64
N ASP A 45 -2.37 5.57 21.37
CA ASP A 45 -1.60 6.51 22.22
C ASP A 45 -2.34 7.85 22.43
N ARG A 46 -3.02 8.35 21.41
CA ARG A 46 -3.74 9.63 21.49
C ARG A 46 -5.13 9.54 22.08
N CYS A 47 -5.85 8.46 21.84
CA CYS A 47 -7.27 8.37 22.17
C CYS A 47 -7.58 7.50 23.38
N VAL A 48 -6.66 6.67 23.87
CA VAL A 48 -6.92 5.70 24.96
C VAL A 48 -6.03 6.01 26.17
N PRO A 49 -6.37 7.03 26.98
CA PRO A 49 -5.54 7.46 28.11
C PRO A 49 -5.54 6.44 29.27
N LYS A 50 -6.56 5.59 29.36
CA LYS A 50 -6.70 4.55 30.39
C LYS A 50 -7.12 3.23 29.74
N PRO A 51 -6.15 2.39 29.32
CA PRO A 51 -6.46 1.10 28.71
C PRO A 51 -7.35 0.23 29.59
N ALA A 52 -8.40 -0.32 29.00
CA ALA A 52 -9.35 -1.23 29.64
C ALA A 52 -9.72 -2.36 28.66
N ALA A 53 -10.57 -3.29 29.10
CA ALA A 53 -11.02 -4.40 28.25
C ALA A 53 -11.90 -3.96 27.05
N SER A 54 -12.43 -2.74 27.09
CA SER A 54 -13.27 -2.15 26.05
C SER A 54 -13.03 -0.66 25.95
N LEU A 55 -13.19 -0.10 24.76
CA LEU A 55 -13.21 1.35 24.57
C LEU A 55 -14.51 1.93 25.09
N SER A 56 -14.43 3.08 25.76
CA SER A 56 -15.60 3.90 26.02
C SER A 56 -16.09 4.56 24.72
N LYS A 57 -17.35 4.98 24.68
CA LYS A 57 -17.93 5.68 23.51
C LYS A 57 -17.12 6.92 23.08
N GLY A 58 -16.50 7.61 24.05
CA GLY A 58 -15.63 8.76 23.77
C GLY A 58 -14.32 8.35 23.10
N GLU A 59 -13.71 7.26 23.57
CA GLU A 59 -12.48 6.69 22.98
C GLU A 59 -12.75 6.14 21.58
N GLU A 60 -13.87 5.43 21.36
CA GLU A 60 -14.30 4.96 20.03
C GLU A 60 -14.47 6.12 19.04
N GLY A 61 -15.14 7.20 19.46
CA GLY A 61 -15.31 8.40 18.64
C GLY A 61 -13.98 9.09 18.33
N CYS A 62 -13.10 9.23 19.31
CA CYS A 62 -11.76 9.77 19.11
C CYS A 62 -10.95 8.88 18.14
N PHE A 63 -10.97 7.58 18.34
CA PHE A 63 -10.20 6.61 17.55
C PHE A 63 -10.65 6.64 16.08
N THR A 64 -11.96 6.66 15.83
CA THR A 64 -12.54 6.83 14.49
C THR A 64 -12.04 8.12 13.82
N ALA A 65 -12.18 9.25 14.51
CA ALA A 65 -11.73 10.54 13.99
C ALA A 65 -10.21 10.60 13.77
N CYS A 66 -9.43 9.94 14.63
CA CYS A 66 -7.99 9.83 14.50
C CYS A 66 -7.61 9.06 13.23
N MET A 67 -8.22 7.89 13.00
CA MET A 67 -7.95 7.08 11.81
C MET A 67 -8.26 7.85 10.52
N GLU A 68 -9.41 8.52 10.45
CA GLU A 68 -9.79 9.35 9.29
C GLU A 68 -8.78 10.46 9.03
N LYS A 69 -8.38 11.20 10.07
CA LYS A 69 -7.38 12.27 9.97
C LYS A 69 -6.02 11.74 9.53
N TYR A 70 -5.57 10.62 10.11
CA TYR A 70 -4.28 10.01 9.77
C TYR A 70 -4.27 9.54 8.32
N MET A 71 -5.33 8.85 7.86
CA MET A 71 -5.46 8.41 6.48
C MET A 71 -5.47 9.58 5.49
N SER A 72 -6.17 10.67 5.82
CA SER A 72 -6.17 11.89 5.02
C SER A 72 -4.77 12.51 4.91
N ALA A 73 -4.06 12.61 6.04
CA ALA A 73 -2.69 13.10 6.09
C ALA A 73 -1.74 12.20 5.29
N TRP A 74 -1.81 10.88 5.49
CA TRP A 74 -1.00 9.89 4.78
C TRP A 74 -1.20 9.99 3.26
N ASN A 75 -2.45 10.08 2.80
CA ASN A 75 -2.75 10.23 1.37
C ASN A 75 -2.13 11.50 0.78
N THR A 76 -2.21 12.61 1.51
CA THR A 76 -1.65 13.90 1.07
C THR A 76 -0.13 13.82 0.99
N VAL A 77 0.53 13.37 2.07
CA VAL A 77 1.98 13.22 2.14
C VAL A 77 2.49 12.24 1.08
N SER A 78 1.84 11.09 0.93
CA SER A 78 2.20 10.05 -0.05
C SER A 78 2.19 10.60 -1.47
N LYS A 79 1.12 11.30 -1.87
CA LYS A 79 1.02 11.94 -3.19
C LYS A 79 2.13 12.97 -3.43
N THR A 80 2.36 13.85 -2.46
CA THR A 80 3.39 14.89 -2.57
C THR A 80 4.79 14.28 -2.64
N TYR A 81 5.06 13.27 -1.83
CA TYR A 81 6.35 12.58 -1.78
C TYR A 81 6.65 11.83 -3.09
N VAL A 82 5.69 11.05 -3.60
CA VAL A 82 5.85 10.34 -4.89
C VAL A 82 6.04 11.32 -6.04
N ALA A 83 5.26 12.41 -6.10
CA ALA A 83 5.42 13.44 -7.12
C ALA A 83 6.82 14.07 -7.09
N ARG A 84 7.37 14.29 -5.88
CA ARG A 84 8.73 14.81 -5.72
C ARG A 84 9.79 13.85 -6.22
N ILE A 85 9.71 12.57 -5.85
CA ILE A 85 10.67 11.54 -6.30
C ILE A 85 10.65 11.40 -7.82
N GLN A 86 9.47 11.39 -8.44
CA GLN A 86 9.35 11.28 -9.90
C GLN A 86 9.99 12.47 -10.63
N LYS A 87 9.86 13.68 -10.07
CA LYS A 87 10.52 14.88 -10.62
C LYS A 87 12.04 14.80 -10.50
N GLU A 88 12.55 14.34 -9.36
CA GLU A 88 13.99 14.21 -9.12
C GLU A 88 14.61 13.08 -9.97
N SER A 89 13.92 11.96 -10.13
CA SER A 89 14.40 10.84 -10.97
C SER A 89 14.48 11.22 -12.45
N GLN A 90 13.53 12.01 -12.96
CA GLN A 90 13.60 12.57 -14.32
C GLN A 90 14.76 13.54 -14.50
N THR A 91 15.04 14.36 -13.48
CA THR A 91 16.16 15.30 -13.52
C THR A 91 17.50 14.55 -13.48
N GLY A 92 17.63 13.50 -12.67
CA GLY A 92 18.81 12.62 -12.65
C GLY A 92 19.02 11.86 -13.95
N ALA A 93 17.94 11.38 -14.59
CA ALA A 93 18.00 10.74 -15.90
C ALA A 93 18.41 11.72 -17.03
N ALA A 94 17.97 12.98 -16.97
CA ALA A 94 18.37 14.01 -17.93
C ALA A 94 19.88 14.33 -17.85
N LEU A 95 20.46 14.31 -16.63
CA LEU A 95 21.90 14.47 -16.45
C LEU A 95 22.70 13.25 -16.93
N SER A 96 22.18 12.03 -16.76
CA SER A 96 22.82 10.81 -17.27
C SER A 96 22.86 10.70 -18.80
N ASN A 97 21.94 11.35 -19.51
CA ASN A 97 21.90 11.39 -20.98
C ASN A 97 22.69 12.57 -21.57
N SER A 98 23.33 13.39 -20.73
CA SER A 98 24.10 14.58 -21.13
C SER A 98 25.62 14.38 -21.04
N PHE A 99 26.06 13.16 -20.70
CA PHE A 99 27.44 12.67 -20.77
C PHE A 99 27.49 11.45 -21.71
#